data_AF-A0A921UXK8-F1
#
_entry.id   AF-A0A921UXK8-F1
#
_cell.length_a   1.000
_cell.length_b   1.000
_cell.length_c   1.000
_cell.angle_alpha   90.00
_cell.angle_beta   90.00
_cell.angle_gamma   90.00
#
_symmetry.space_group_name_H-M   'P 1'
#
loop_
_entity.id
_entity.type
_entity.pdbx_description
1 polymer ?
#
loop_
_entity_poly.entity_id
_entity_poly.type
_entity_poly.pdbx_seq_one_letter_code
_entity_poly.pdbx_strand_id
1 'polypeptide(L)'
;MKLETAATVALLLVLLLAPPSLRVSMAGSAFCDGKCGVRCSKASRHDDCLKYCGICCASCNCVPSGTAGHKDECPCYRDMTTGHGNRTRPKCP
;
A
#
# COMPACT_ATOMS: atom_id res chain seq x y z
N MET A 1 31.25 39.94 1.01
CA MET A 1 30.96 39.46 -0.37
C MET A 1 31.23 37.98 -0.54
N LYS A 2 32.45 37.46 -0.29
CA LYS A 2 32.80 36.04 -0.49
C LYS A 2 32.15 35.04 0.48
N LEU A 3 31.89 35.45 1.73
CA LEU A 3 31.31 34.59 2.76
C LEU A 3 29.79 34.43 2.59
N GLU A 4 29.09 35.52 2.24
CA GLU A 4 27.65 35.55 1.92
C GLU A 4 27.31 34.63 0.74
N THR A 5 28.15 34.63 -0.30
CA THR A 5 27.97 33.76 -1.48
C THR A 5 28.22 32.29 -1.18
N ALA A 6 29.12 31.97 -0.23
CA ALA A 6 29.35 30.58 0.15
C ALA A 6 28.19 30.02 0.98
N ALA A 7 27.61 30.84 1.86
CA ALA A 7 26.46 30.46 2.68
C ALA A 7 25.20 30.23 1.84
N THR A 8 24.93 31.08 0.85
CA THR A 8 23.77 30.90 -0.04
C THR A 8 23.92 29.70 -0.97
N VAL A 9 25.13 29.46 -1.50
CA VAL A 9 25.42 28.27 -2.32
C VAL A 9 25.30 26.99 -1.49
N ALA A 10 25.78 26.99 -0.24
CA ALA A 10 25.63 25.85 0.67
C ALA A 10 24.15 25.57 1.01
N LEU A 11 23.36 26.61 1.28
CA LEU A 11 21.93 26.46 1.58
C LEU A 11 21.13 25.93 0.38
N LEU A 12 21.43 26.42 -0.83
CA LEU A 12 20.81 25.93 -2.07
C LEU A 12 21.22 24.48 -2.37
N LEU A 13 22.46 24.08 -2.11
CA LEU A 13 22.89 22.69 -2.24
C LEU A 13 22.12 21.77 -1.28
N VAL A 14 21.93 22.18 -0.02
CA VAL A 14 21.19 21.37 0.97
C VAL A 14 19.73 21.15 0.56
N LEU A 15 19.09 22.15 -0.05
CA LEU A 15 17.72 22.04 -0.58
C LEU A 15 17.63 21.11 -1.81
N LEU A 16 18.66 21.10 -2.67
CA LEU A 16 18.72 20.24 -3.86
C LEU A 16 19.10 18.78 -3.53
N LEU A 17 19.92 18.57 -2.49
CA LEU A 17 20.32 17.23 -2.03
C LEU A 17 19.34 16.62 -1.02
N ALA A 18 18.35 17.37 -0.53
CA ALA A 18 17.30 16.82 0.31
C ALA A 18 16.45 15.85 -0.51
N PRO A 19 16.46 14.54 -0.22
CA PRO A 19 15.56 13.62 -0.89
C PRO A 19 14.11 14.06 -0.57
N PRO A 20 13.18 14.03 -1.54
CA PRO A 20 11.79 14.27 -1.27
C PRO A 20 11.33 13.20 -0.30
N SER A 21 11.31 13.54 0.99
CA SER A 21 10.84 12.67 2.06
C SER A 21 9.31 12.67 2.08
N LEU A 22 8.69 12.69 0.90
CA LEU A 22 7.31 12.32 0.75
C LEU A 22 7.28 10.80 0.91
N ARG A 23 7.21 10.36 2.16
CA ARG A 23 6.46 9.15 2.44
C ARG A 23 5.07 9.43 1.91
N VAL A 24 4.79 8.98 0.69
CA VAL A 24 3.42 8.82 0.23
C VAL A 24 2.80 7.87 1.24
N SER A 25 2.11 8.44 2.22
CA SER A 25 1.15 7.71 3.01
C SER A 25 0.19 7.12 1.99
N MET A 26 0.23 5.80 1.85
CA MET A 26 -0.81 5.05 1.15
C MET A 26 -2.08 5.18 2.02
N ALA A 27 -2.67 6.37 2.03
CA ALA A 27 -4.06 6.53 2.42
C ALA A 27 -4.83 5.69 1.41
N GLY A 28 -5.38 4.57 1.85
CA GLY A 28 -6.24 3.78 0.99
C GLY A 28 -7.38 4.67 0.49
N SER A 29 -7.93 4.36 -0.68
CA SER A 29 -9.18 5.02 -1.06
C SER A 29 -10.22 4.73 0.04
N ALA A 30 -11.10 5.68 0.36
CA ALA A 30 -12.15 5.47 1.37
C ALA A 30 -12.98 4.20 1.08
N PHE A 31 -13.11 3.83 -0.19
CA PHE A 31 -13.65 2.56 -0.64
C PHE A 31 -12.86 1.35 -0.11
N CYS A 32 -11.54 1.33 -0.34
CA CYS A 32 -10.68 0.24 0.13
C CYS A 32 -10.64 0.17 1.66
N ASP A 33 -10.52 1.31 2.35
CA ASP A 33 -10.45 1.34 3.81
C ASP A 33 -11.73 0.76 4.44
N GLY A 34 -12.90 1.18 3.96
CA GLY A 34 -14.18 0.66 4.45
C GLY A 34 -14.36 -0.83 4.16
N LYS A 35 -14.11 -1.25 2.91
CA LYS A 35 -14.25 -2.65 2.49
C LYS A 35 -13.26 -3.58 3.19
N CYS A 36 -12.01 -3.18 3.29
CA CYS A 36 -10.97 -3.96 3.98
C CYS A 36 -11.22 -4.02 5.49
N GLY A 37 -11.77 -2.97 6.10
CA GLY A 37 -12.23 -3.00 7.49
C GLY A 37 -13.25 -4.11 7.74
N VAL A 38 -14.26 -4.24 6.87
CA VAL A 38 -15.22 -5.35 6.94
C VAL A 38 -14.53 -6.69 6.70
N ARG A 39 -13.75 -6.81 5.62
CA ARG A 39 -13.09 -8.06 5.22
C ARG A 39 -12.19 -8.62 6.32
N CYS A 40 -11.49 -7.74 7.02
CA CYS A 40 -10.52 -8.08 8.06
C CYS A 40 -11.08 -8.07 9.48
N SER A 41 -12.37 -7.77 9.67
CA SER A 41 -13.01 -7.64 10.99
C SER A 41 -12.90 -8.88 11.90
N LYS A 42 -12.70 -10.06 11.33
CA LYS A 42 -12.52 -11.33 12.06
C LYS A 42 -11.13 -11.96 11.87
N ALA A 43 -10.20 -11.26 11.23
CA ALA A 43 -8.86 -11.78 10.99
C ALA A 43 -8.03 -11.75 12.27
N SER A 44 -7.45 -12.90 12.66
CA SER A 44 -6.57 -12.98 13.84
C SER A 44 -5.32 -12.11 13.70
N ARG A 45 -4.81 -11.96 12.47
CA ARG A 45 -3.72 -11.04 12.12
C ARG A 45 -4.28 -9.80 11.43
N HIS A 46 -4.92 -8.94 12.22
CA HIS A 46 -5.73 -7.83 11.72
C HIS A 46 -4.91 -6.85 10.85
N ASP A 47 -3.76 -6.38 11.35
CA ASP A 47 -2.93 -5.40 10.65
C ASP A 47 -2.36 -5.94 9.33
N ASP A 48 -1.93 -7.21 9.32
CA ASP A 48 -1.48 -7.87 8.10
C ASP A 48 -2.62 -8.01 7.09
N CYS A 49 -3.81 -8.40 7.56
CA CYS A 49 -4.99 -8.49 6.70
C CYS A 49 -5.29 -7.15 6.03
N LEU A 50 -5.34 -6.05 6.81
CA LEU A 50 -5.60 -4.71 6.29
C LEU A 50 -4.53 -4.30 5.26
N LYS A 51 -3.26 -4.54 5.56
CA LYS A 51 -2.14 -4.23 4.66
C LYS A 51 -2.28 -4.96 3.32
N TYR A 52 -2.47 -6.28 3.33
CA TYR A 52 -2.58 -7.06 2.09
C TYR A 52 -3.89 -6.79 1.35
N CYS A 53 -5.00 -6.62 2.08
CA CYS A 53 -6.28 -6.23 1.50
C CYS A 53 -6.16 -4.88 0.78
N GLY A 54 -5.54 -3.87 1.41
CA GLY A 54 -5.33 -2.55 0.82
C GLY A 54 -4.49 -2.60 -0.45
N ILE A 55 -3.39 -3.36 -0.45
CA ILE A 55 -2.56 -3.56 -1.65
C ILE A 55 -3.36 -4.20 -2.80
N CYS A 56 -4.13 -5.24 -2.49
CA CYS A 56 -4.96 -5.92 -3.49
C CYS A 56 -6.11 -5.05 -3.99
N CYS A 57 -6.75 -4.31 -3.08
CA CYS A 57 -7.83 -3.38 -3.42
C CYS A 57 -7.33 -2.23 -4.29
N ALA A 58 -6.17 -1.63 -3.98
CA ALA A 58 -5.59 -0.58 -4.81
C ALA A 58 -5.26 -1.06 -6.23
N SER A 59 -4.82 -2.32 -6.37
CA SER A 59 -4.51 -2.90 -7.69
C SER A 59 -5.75 -3.33 -8.47
N CYS A 60 -6.78 -3.83 -7.79
CA CYS A 60 -7.93 -4.47 -8.44
C CYS A 60 -9.23 -3.65 -8.36
N ASN A 61 -9.24 -2.56 -7.59
CA ASN A 61 -10.41 -1.74 -7.26
C ASN A 61 -11.64 -2.55 -6.81
N CYS A 62 -11.43 -3.69 -6.15
CA CYS A 62 -12.46 -4.63 -5.73
C CYS A 62 -12.04 -5.34 -4.44
N VAL A 63 -12.99 -5.56 -3.53
CA VAL A 63 -12.82 -6.38 -2.32
C VAL A 63 -14.04 -7.29 -2.20
N PRO A 64 -13.86 -8.62 -2.07
CA PRO A 64 -14.94 -9.57 -1.87
C PRO A 64 -15.82 -9.27 -0.65
N SER A 65 -17.08 -9.67 -0.72
CA SER A 65 -18.01 -9.61 0.40
C SER A 65 -17.59 -10.52 1.58
N GLY A 66 -18.17 -10.26 2.75
CA GLY A 66 -17.92 -11.05 3.97
C GLY A 66 -16.48 -10.95 4.51
N THR A 67 -16.15 -11.85 5.45
CA THR A 67 -14.83 -11.87 6.13
C THR A 67 -13.91 -13.01 5.65
N ALA A 68 -14.42 -13.92 4.83
CA ALA A 68 -13.71 -15.06 4.24
C ALA A 68 -14.43 -15.52 2.96
N GLY A 69 -13.74 -16.25 2.07
CA GLY A 69 -14.36 -16.77 0.84
C GLY A 69 -14.72 -15.69 -0.19
N HIS A 70 -15.71 -15.97 -1.05
CA HIS A 70 -16.31 -15.06 -2.05
C HIS A 70 -15.33 -14.41 -3.04
N LYS A 71 -14.14 -14.99 -3.20
CA LYS A 71 -13.09 -14.38 -4.03
C LYS A 71 -13.46 -14.36 -5.52
N ASP A 72 -14.40 -15.20 -5.94
CA ASP A 72 -15.01 -15.21 -7.27
C ASP A 72 -15.73 -13.90 -7.64
N GLU A 73 -16.21 -13.12 -6.66
CA GLU A 73 -16.78 -11.77 -6.87
C GLU A 73 -15.75 -10.78 -7.44
N CYS A 74 -14.46 -11.00 -7.14
CA CYS A 74 -13.36 -10.15 -7.56
C CYS A 74 -12.22 -11.01 -8.17
N PRO A 75 -12.30 -11.42 -9.45
CA PRO A 75 -11.31 -12.31 -10.08
C PRO A 75 -9.85 -11.81 -9.95
N CYS A 76 -9.60 -10.51 -10.16
CA CYS A 76 -8.26 -9.92 -9.97
C CYS A 76 -7.73 -10.11 -8.54
N TYR A 77 -8.60 -9.93 -7.53
CA TYR A 77 -8.24 -10.08 -6.11
C TYR A 77 -7.96 -11.55 -5.77
N ARG A 78 -8.72 -12.48 -6.35
CA ARG A 78 -8.54 -13.93 -6.20
C ARG A 78 -7.20 -14.40 -6.77
N ASP A 79 -6.87 -13.93 -7.96
CA ASP A 79 -5.78 -14.46 -8.78
C ASP A 79 -4.42 -13.82 -8.45
N MET A 80 -4.41 -12.80 -7.59
CA MET A 80 -3.20 -12.18 -7.05
C MET A 80 -2.41 -13.15 -6.17
N THR A 81 -1.18 -13.43 -6.57
CA THR A 81 -0.26 -14.33 -5.85
C THR A 81 1.07 -13.67 -5.52
N THR A 82 1.80 -14.26 -4.59
CA THR A 82 3.20 -13.96 -4.29
C THR A 82 4.07 -15.19 -4.54
N GLY A 83 5.35 -14.97 -4.86
CA GLY A 83 6.30 -16.03 -5.21
C GLY A 83 6.20 -16.49 -6.67
N HIS A 84 6.97 -17.53 -7.00
CA HIS A 84 7.04 -18.12 -8.34
C HIS A 84 7.13 -19.65 -8.24
N GLY A 85 6.63 -20.35 -9.28
CA GLY A 85 6.69 -21.81 -9.39
C GLY A 85 5.96 -22.52 -8.25
N ASN A 86 6.63 -23.45 -7.58
CA ASN A 86 6.06 -24.22 -6.46
C ASN A 86 5.85 -23.41 -5.18
N ARG A 87 6.34 -22.17 -5.11
CA ARG A 87 6.18 -21.28 -3.95
C ARG A 87 5.06 -20.26 -4.12
N THR A 88 4.24 -20.40 -5.15
CA THR A 88 3.09 -19.51 -5.39
C THR A 88 2.07 -19.64 -4.27
N ARG A 89 1.75 -18.51 -3.61
CA ARG A 89 0.73 -18.42 -2.56
C ARG A 89 -0.23 -17.28 -2.86
N PRO A 90 -1.53 -17.39 -2.48
CA PRO A 90 -2.45 -16.26 -2.55
C PRO A 90 -1.90 -15.06 -1.78
N LYS A 91 -1.91 -13.88 -2.40
CA LYS A 91 -1.44 -12.63 -1.77
C LYS A 91 -2.52 -11.97 -0.94
N CYS A 92 -3.77 -12.07 -1.38
CA CYS A 92 -4.89 -11.34 -0.79
C CYS A 92 -5.67 -12.20 0.22
N PRO A 93 -6.16 -11.61 1.32
CA PRO A 93 -6.87 -12.35 2.37
C PRO A 93 -8.17 -13.04 1.91
#